data_AF-A0A6I9PMB1-F1
#
_entry.id   AF-A0A6I9PMB1-F1
#
_cell.length_a   1.000
_cell.length_b   1.000
_cell.length_c   1.000
_cell.angle_alpha   90.00
_cell.angle_beta   90.00
_cell.angle_gamma   90.00
#
_symmetry.space_group_name_H-M   'P 1'
#
loop_
_entity.id
_entity.type
_entity.pdbx_description
1 polymer ?
#
loop_
_entity_poly.entity_id
_entity_poly.type
_entity_poly.pdbx_seq_one_letter_code
_entity_poly.pdbx_strand_id
1 'polypeptide(L)'
;MQMVIFFSELYRKQDWAEAVHWYENALNMTDYDEGGEFDGIQDEPRYLLLARVAEMYQEGGCSLTPDPQRAGDLFTEAAEAAMEAMKGRLANQYYMKAEEAWALMEE
;
A
#
# COMPACT_ATOMS: atom_id res chain seq x y z
N MET A 1 19.71 -35.29 -1.14
CA MET A 1 19.58 -34.10 -2.03
C MET A 1 18.17 -34.09 -2.61
N GLN A 2 17.16 -33.83 -1.77
CA GLN A 2 15.74 -33.74 -2.20
C GLN A 2 14.92 -32.77 -1.31
N MET A 3 15.48 -32.31 -0.18
CA MET A 3 14.77 -31.46 0.78
C MET A 3 14.86 -29.96 0.49
N VAL A 4 15.79 -29.55 -0.39
CA VAL A 4 15.97 -28.14 -0.78
C VAL A 4 14.96 -27.73 -1.86
N ILE A 5 14.46 -28.68 -2.65
CA ILE A 5 13.45 -28.43 -3.70
C ILE A 5 12.07 -28.20 -3.07
N PHE A 6 11.75 -28.86 -1.95
CA PHE A 6 10.47 -28.64 -1.26
C PHE A 6 10.39 -27.26 -0.59
N PHE A 7 11.52 -26.70 -0.16
CA PHE A 7 11.57 -25.33 0.36
C PHE A 7 11.42 -24.27 -0.74
N SER A 8 11.62 -24.63 -2.01
CA SER A 8 11.28 -23.78 -3.15
C SER A 8 9.86 -24.01 -3.68
N GLU A 9 9.09 -24.99 -3.19
CA GLU A 9 7.66 -25.12 -3.51
C GLU A 9 6.77 -24.37 -2.50
N LEU A 10 7.31 -24.01 -1.34
CA LEU A 10 6.78 -22.95 -0.48
C LEU A 10 7.19 -21.56 -1.00
N TYR A 11 7.12 -21.36 -2.32
CA TYR A 11 6.61 -20.10 -2.82
C TYR A 11 5.23 -19.95 -2.19
N ARG A 12 5.21 -19.38 -0.97
CA ARG A 12 4.13 -18.55 -0.47
C ARG A 12 3.66 -17.80 -1.71
N LYS A 13 2.51 -18.19 -2.25
CA LYS A 13 1.80 -17.34 -3.18
C LYS A 13 1.67 -16.03 -2.42
N GLN A 14 2.55 -15.08 -2.70
CA GLN A 14 2.40 -13.70 -2.27
C GLN A 14 1.19 -13.25 -3.06
N ASP A 15 -0.01 -13.56 -2.63
CA ASP A 15 -1.19 -13.12 -3.36
C ASP A 15 -1.37 -11.65 -2.98
N TRP A 16 -0.75 -10.77 -3.78
CA TRP A 16 -0.85 -9.34 -3.54
C TRP A 16 -2.30 -8.90 -3.61
N ALA A 17 -3.17 -9.60 -4.35
CA ALA A 17 -4.60 -9.31 -4.36
C ALA A 17 -5.26 -9.60 -2.99
N GLU A 18 -4.86 -10.67 -2.31
CA GLU A 18 -5.33 -10.96 -0.95
C GLU A 18 -4.80 -9.92 0.05
N ALA A 19 -3.54 -9.49 -0.09
CA ALA A 19 -2.96 -8.43 0.74
C ALA A 19 -3.69 -7.09 0.54
N VAL A 20 -3.89 -6.67 -0.72
CA VAL A 20 -4.65 -5.46 -1.06
C VAL A 20 -6.06 -5.53 -0.49
N HIS A 21 -6.74 -6.67 -0.59
CA HIS A 21 -8.08 -6.85 -0.01
C HIS A 21 -8.10 -6.62 1.50
N TRP A 22 -7.13 -7.17 2.25
CA TRP A 22 -7.02 -6.92 3.69
C TRP A 22 -6.65 -5.47 4.02
N TYR A 23 -5.82 -4.83 3.18
CA TYR A 23 -5.46 -3.42 3.35
C TYR A 23 -6.64 -2.48 3.07
N GLU A 24 -7.40 -2.70 2.00
CA GLU A 24 -8.64 -1.95 1.72
C GLU A 24 -9.69 -2.16 2.82
N ASN A 25 -9.78 -3.37 3.36
CA ASN A 25 -10.68 -3.65 4.48
C ASN A 25 -10.24 -2.93 5.76
N ALA A 26 -8.94 -2.89 6.05
CA ALA A 26 -8.40 -2.13 7.18
C ALA A 26 -8.66 -0.63 7.03
N LEU A 27 -8.48 -0.07 5.82
CA LEU A 27 -8.80 1.33 5.50
C LEU A 27 -10.29 1.65 5.69
N ASN A 28 -11.19 0.69 5.47
CA ASN A 28 -12.64 0.87 5.69
C ASN A 28 -13.06 0.64 7.17
N MET A 29 -12.26 -0.08 7.97
CA MET A 29 -12.57 -0.32 9.39
C MET A 29 -12.15 0.82 10.32
N THR A 30 -11.23 1.69 9.90
CA THR A 30 -10.77 2.84 10.73
C THR A 30 -11.85 3.91 10.95
N ASP A 31 -13.01 3.81 10.29
CA ASP A 31 -14.12 4.78 10.41
C ASP A 31 -15.16 4.42 11.49
N TYR A 32 -15.02 3.30 12.22
CA TYR A 32 -15.98 2.88 13.25
C TYR A 32 -15.31 2.43 14.55
N ASP A 33 -15.06 3.38 15.47
CA ASP A 33 -15.30 3.15 16.91
C ASP A 33 -15.71 4.45 17.61
N GLU A 34 -17.02 4.67 17.68
CA GLU A 34 -17.66 5.68 18.51
C GLU A 34 -17.69 5.17 19.97
N GLY A 35 -16.51 4.96 20.55
CA GLY A 35 -16.36 4.23 21.82
C GLY A 35 -15.02 4.50 22.47
N GLY A 36 -14.83 5.73 22.96
CA GLY A 36 -13.58 6.17 23.57
C GLY A 36 -13.08 5.27 24.70
N GLU A 37 -12.10 4.42 24.40
CA GLU A 37 -10.87 4.20 25.17
C GLU A 37 -9.93 3.28 24.34
N PHE A 38 -9.01 3.86 23.55
CA PHE A 38 -7.94 3.09 22.92
C PHE A 38 -6.58 3.80 23.13
N ASP A 39 -5.83 3.27 24.09
CA ASP A 39 -4.44 3.63 24.39
C ASP A 39 -3.50 2.56 23.83
N GLY A 40 -2.54 2.97 23.00
CA GLY A 40 -1.22 2.33 22.96
C GLY A 40 -0.74 1.76 21.63
N ILE A 41 -1.61 1.47 20.67
CA ILE A 41 -1.20 1.11 19.30
C ILE A 41 -1.83 2.12 18.37
N GLN A 42 -1.11 3.22 18.13
CA GLN A 42 -1.44 4.16 17.07
C GLN A 42 -1.77 3.35 15.81
N ASP A 43 -3.00 3.51 15.31
CA ASP A 43 -3.45 3.15 13.97
C ASP A 43 -2.26 3.16 13.03
N GLU A 44 -2.02 2.06 12.31
CA GLU A 44 -1.08 2.11 11.19
C GLU A 44 -1.52 3.28 10.32
N PRO A 45 -0.73 4.37 10.25
CA PRO A 45 -1.27 5.61 9.77
C PRO A 45 -1.64 5.43 8.31
N ARG A 46 -2.89 5.77 7.97
CA ARG A 46 -3.52 5.58 6.66
C ARG A 46 -2.59 5.83 5.47
N TYR A 47 -1.71 6.83 5.57
CA TYR A 47 -0.70 7.12 4.54
C TYR A 47 0.31 5.99 4.26
N LEU A 48 0.72 5.20 5.26
CA LEU A 48 1.63 4.06 5.06
C LEU A 48 0.94 2.92 4.30
N LEU A 49 -0.33 2.66 4.64
CA LEU A 49 -1.12 1.63 3.98
C LEU A 49 -1.39 1.99 2.53
N LEU A 50 -1.82 3.23 2.27
CA LEU A 50 -2.04 3.75 0.93
C LEU A 50 -0.77 3.68 0.08
N ALA A 51 0.37 4.13 0.62
CA ALA A 51 1.64 4.06 -0.09
C ALA A 51 2.06 2.61 -0.37
N ARG A 52 1.77 1.68 0.54
CA ARG A 52 2.12 0.27 0.34
C ARG A 52 1.27 -0.38 -0.76
N VAL A 53 -0.02 -0.08 -0.81
CA VAL A 53 -0.91 -0.55 -1.89
C VAL A 53 -0.52 0.08 -3.22
N ALA A 54 -0.14 1.37 -3.23
CA ALA A 54 0.36 2.05 -4.42
C ALA A 54 1.62 1.37 -5.00
N GLU A 55 2.58 1.00 -4.15
CA GLU A 55 3.77 0.22 -4.56
C GLU A 55 3.39 -1.12 -5.19
N MET A 56 2.40 -1.83 -4.65
CA MET A 56 1.92 -3.09 -5.22
C MET A 56 1.32 -2.91 -6.61
N TYR A 57 0.55 -1.84 -6.83
CA TYR A 57 0.01 -1.52 -8.16
C TYR A 57 1.10 -1.04 -9.13
N GLN A 58 2.16 -0.40 -8.64
CA GLN A 58 3.27 0.06 -9.48
C GLN A 58 4.18 -1.10 -9.93
N GLU A 59 4.53 -2.02 -9.01
CA GLU A 59 5.35 -3.20 -9.32
C GLU A 59 4.54 -4.29 -10.06
N GLY A 60 3.28 -4.47 -9.67
CA GLY A 60 2.45 -5.59 -10.09
C GLY A 60 3.02 -6.94 -9.64
N GLY A 61 2.58 -8.02 -10.31
CA GLY A 61 3.08 -9.37 -10.06
C GLY A 61 2.23 -10.16 -9.07
N CYS A 62 2.58 -11.43 -8.89
CA CYS A 62 1.87 -12.43 -8.08
C CYS A 62 0.33 -12.26 -8.05
N SER A 63 -0.28 -12.36 -9.24
CA SER A 63 -1.72 -12.26 -9.51
C SER A 63 -2.32 -10.84 -9.57
N LEU A 64 -1.54 -9.78 -9.29
CA LEU A 64 -1.97 -8.39 -9.46
C LEU A 64 -1.46 -7.81 -10.79
N THR A 65 -2.38 -7.26 -11.60
CA THR A 65 -2.01 -6.53 -12.81
C THR A 65 -1.49 -5.16 -12.41
N PRO A 66 -0.28 -4.75 -12.87
CA PRO A 66 0.22 -3.42 -12.60
C PRO A 66 -0.71 -2.38 -13.21
N ASP A 67 -1.00 -1.33 -12.45
CA ASP A 67 -1.86 -0.21 -12.83
C ASP A 67 -1.19 1.09 -12.36
N PRO A 68 -0.33 1.69 -13.22
CA PRO A 68 0.40 2.91 -12.87
C PRO A 68 -0.52 4.11 -12.61
N GLN A 69 -1.70 4.16 -13.25
CA GLN A 69 -2.70 5.19 -12.96
C GLN A 69 -3.18 5.06 -11.52
N ARG A 70 -3.59 3.84 -11.13
CA ARG A 70 -4.08 3.56 -9.78
C ARG A 70 -3.00 3.75 -8.73
N ALA A 71 -1.76 3.38 -9.04
CA ALA A 71 -0.62 3.62 -8.16
C ALA A 71 -0.39 5.12 -7.91
N GLY A 72 -0.44 5.96 -8.95
CA GLY A 72 -0.27 7.41 -8.80
C GLY A 72 -1.39 8.06 -8.01
N ASP A 73 -2.65 7.65 -8.23
CA ASP A 73 -3.80 8.11 -7.44
C ASP A 73 -3.61 7.76 -5.95
N LEU A 74 -3.23 6.52 -5.64
CA LEU A 74 -3.01 6.07 -4.26
C LEU A 74 -1.80 6.73 -3.58
N PHE A 75 -0.72 7.01 -4.30
CA PHE A 75 0.40 7.79 -3.76
C PHE A 75 -0.01 9.24 -3.46
N THR A 76 -0.88 9.83 -4.28
CA THR A 76 -1.43 11.17 -4.03
C THR A 76 -2.28 11.18 -2.75
N GLU A 77 -3.18 10.21 -2.59
CA GLU A 77 -3.97 10.05 -1.36
C GLU A 77 -3.07 9.79 -0.13
N ALA A 78 -2.01 9.00 -0.28
CA ALA A 78 -1.01 8.80 0.76
C ALA A 78 -0.30 10.09 1.13
N ALA A 79 0.00 10.94 0.15
CA ALA A 79 0.65 12.23 0.36
C ALA A 79 -0.23 13.19 1.14
N GLU A 80 -1.52 13.27 0.78
CA GLU A 80 -2.51 14.09 1.48
C GLU A 80 -2.69 13.64 2.93
N ALA A 81 -2.89 12.34 3.16
CA ALA A 81 -2.99 11.76 4.51
C ALA A 81 -1.70 11.96 5.34
N ALA A 82 -0.52 11.92 4.70
CA ALA A 82 0.74 12.24 5.36
C ALA A 82 0.83 13.73 5.73
N MET A 83 0.30 14.63 4.89
CA MET A 83 0.28 16.06 5.15
C MET A 83 -0.66 16.42 6.30
N GLU A 84 -1.84 15.80 6.36
CA GLU A 84 -2.79 15.90 7.49
C GLU A 84 -2.15 15.45 8.80
N ALA A 85 -1.34 14.39 8.76
CA ALA A 85 -0.54 13.92 9.90
C ALA A 85 0.73 14.75 10.18
N MET A 86 0.87 15.93 9.56
CA MET A 86 2.02 16.84 9.64
C MET A 86 3.36 16.20 9.24
N LYS A 87 3.34 15.18 8.37
CA LYS A 87 4.51 14.51 7.80
C LYS A 87 4.86 15.08 6.41
N GLY A 88 5.02 16.39 6.29
CA GLY A 88 5.23 17.06 4.99
C GLY A 88 6.43 16.54 4.17
N ARG A 89 7.51 16.07 4.81
CA ARG A 89 8.63 15.42 4.09
C ARG A 89 8.24 14.07 3.47
N LEU A 90 7.34 13.35 4.13
CA LEU A 90 6.83 12.07 3.63
C LEU A 90 5.79 12.30 2.53
N ALA A 91 4.92 13.31 2.70
CA ALA A 91 3.98 13.74 1.67
C ALA A 91 4.71 14.09 0.35
N ASN A 92 5.78 14.88 0.42
CA ASN A 92 6.57 15.21 -0.77
C ASN A 92 7.17 13.97 -1.45
N GLN A 93 7.61 12.97 -0.69
CA GLN A 93 8.12 11.73 -1.26
C GLN A 93 7.01 10.95 -2.00
N TYR A 94 5.80 10.92 -1.45
CA TYR A 94 4.68 10.26 -2.10
C TYR A 94 4.21 11.02 -3.34
N TYR A 95 4.18 12.35 -3.34
CA TYR A 95 3.93 13.13 -4.55
C TYR A 95 4.97 12.84 -5.65
N MET A 96 6.25 12.73 -5.31
CA MET A 96 7.28 12.33 -6.28
C MET A 96 7.02 10.93 -6.86
N LYS A 97 6.65 9.96 -6.00
CA LYS A 97 6.30 8.61 -6.46
C LYS A 97 5.04 8.58 -7.34
N ALA A 98 4.06 9.46 -7.08
CA ALA A 98 2.87 9.58 -7.91
C ALA A 98 3.24 10.05 -9.34
N GLU A 99 4.07 11.08 -9.45
CA GLU A 99 4.59 11.57 -10.73
C GLU A 99 5.42 10.50 -11.45
N GLU A 100 6.27 9.76 -10.73
CA GLU A 100 7.01 8.62 -11.30
C GLU A 100 6.08 7.52 -11.82
N ALA A 101 5.00 7.22 -11.10
CA ALA A 101 4.02 6.23 -11.53
C ALA A 101 3.28 6.68 -12.81
N TRP A 102 2.86 7.93 -12.89
CA TRP A 102 2.20 8.46 -14.10
C TRP A 102 3.15 8.61 -15.28
N ALA A 103 4.43 8.92 -15.04
CA ALA A 103 5.44 8.96 -16.10
C ALA A 103 5.60 7.63 -16.83
N LEU A 104 5.37 6.50 -16.15
CA LEU A 104 5.37 5.15 -16.75
C LEU A 104 4.18 4.90 -17.71
N MET A 105 3.15 5.77 -17.72
CA MET A 105 2.07 5.69 -18.70
C MET A 105 2.39 6.43 -20.01
N GLU A 106 3.35 7.36 -20.00
CA GLU A 106 3.73 8.15 -21.17
C GLU A 106 4.83 7.48 -22.02
N GLU A 107 5.34 6.31 -21.60
CA GLU A 107 6.35 5.48 -22.28
C GLU A 107 5.74 4.22 -22.91
#